data_AF-A0A3P3Y184-F1
#
_entry.id   AF-A0A3P3Y184-F1
#
_cell.length_a   1.000
_cell.length_b   1.000
_cell.length_c   1.000
_cell.angle_alpha   90.00
_cell.angle_beta   90.00
_cell.angle_gamma   90.00
#
_symmetry.space_group_name_H-M   'P 1'
#
loop_
_entity.id
_entity.type
_entity.pdbx_description
1 polymer ?
#
loop_
_entity_poly.entity_id
_entity_poly.type
_entity_poly.pdbx_seq_one_letter_code
_entity_poly.pdbx_strand_id
1 'polypeptide(L)'
;MAANFWLSSHCNHWIVSSKKEVEKSNPHDRDMLSAEELYQLRLYFVDFLTTLGTGKHLNLRQRIISTAIVYFKRFYLDQSFIEFDPYLVSITMLFLSAKAEECGIHANVMINAAAELIPSFPYTAKHLFECEFFALELLRFDLIVFHPYRPITLYLSHIGLNECLQTAWAIANDSYCTDVCLLYPPHVIAVACIQMAANFHEKDIREWSQKLRIKMDQVFEVIAEILSYYDYRSKHTSEQTEECLQKLRSHTSQFITRSPPSK
;
A
#
# COMPACT_ATOMS: atom_id res chain seq x y z
N MET A 1 19.67 -11.09 7.50
CA MET A 1 18.97 -10.78 6.25
C MET A 1 18.19 -9.45 6.26
N ALA A 2 17.81 -8.91 7.43
CA ALA A 2 17.05 -7.65 7.56
C ALA A 2 17.79 -6.32 7.25
N ALA A 3 19.02 -6.34 6.74
CA ALA A 3 19.85 -5.13 6.61
C ALA A 3 20.28 -4.80 5.17
N ASN A 4 20.08 -5.69 4.20
CA ASN A 4 20.54 -5.47 2.83
C ASN A 4 19.38 -5.63 1.84
N PHE A 5 18.91 -4.50 1.33
CA PHE A 5 17.84 -4.45 0.32
C PHE A 5 18.22 -5.24 -0.93
N TRP A 6 19.46 -5.14 -1.43
CA TRP A 6 19.89 -5.71 -2.70
C TRP A 6 19.95 -7.25 -2.72
N LEU A 7 20.05 -7.87 -1.54
CA LEU A 7 20.02 -9.33 -1.39
C LEU A 7 18.67 -9.84 -0.90
N SER A 8 17.71 -8.93 -0.69
CA SER A 8 16.40 -9.29 -0.15
C SER A 8 15.46 -9.78 -1.24
N SER A 9 14.48 -10.59 -0.85
CA SER A 9 13.40 -10.99 -1.75
C SER A 9 12.56 -9.80 -2.20
N HIS A 10 12.47 -8.73 -1.42
CA HIS A 10 11.83 -7.48 -1.85
C HIS A 10 12.46 -6.96 -3.16
N CYS A 11 13.78 -6.84 -3.22
CA CYS A 11 14.45 -6.35 -4.42
C CYS A 11 14.37 -7.34 -5.59
N ASN A 12 14.47 -8.64 -5.31
CA ASN A 12 14.62 -9.66 -6.36
C ASN A 12 13.29 -10.15 -6.95
N HIS A 13 12.21 -10.16 -6.16
CA HIS A 13 10.94 -10.76 -6.57
C HIS A 13 9.80 -9.73 -6.71
N TRP A 14 9.89 -8.59 -6.01
CA TRP A 14 8.73 -7.70 -5.82
C TRP A 14 8.90 -6.29 -6.40
N ILE A 15 10.03 -6.00 -7.04
CA ILE A 15 10.18 -4.80 -7.86
C ILE A 15 9.71 -5.12 -9.28
N VAL A 16 8.57 -4.54 -9.65
CA VAL A 16 7.93 -4.75 -10.95
C VAL A 16 8.67 -3.95 -12.03
N SER A 17 8.81 -4.52 -13.23
CA SER A 17 9.66 -3.94 -14.27
C SER A 17 9.04 -2.72 -14.93
N SER A 18 7.70 -2.63 -14.97
CA SER A 18 7.02 -1.45 -15.50
C SER A 18 5.63 -1.22 -14.91
N LYS A 19 5.20 0.05 -14.89
CA LYS A 19 3.82 0.45 -14.55
C LYS A 19 2.78 -0.25 -15.44
N LYS A 20 3.12 -0.55 -16.69
CA LYS A 20 2.25 -1.29 -17.61
C LYS A 20 1.97 -2.71 -17.15
N GLU A 21 2.85 -3.36 -16.40
CA GLU A 21 2.59 -4.69 -15.82
C GLU A 21 1.58 -4.58 -14.68
N VAL A 22 1.68 -3.55 -13.84
CA VAL A 22 0.71 -3.24 -12.78
C VAL A 22 -0.66 -2.84 -13.33
N GLU A 23 -0.70 -2.22 -14.52
CA GLU A 23 -1.96 -1.87 -15.19
C GLU A 23 -2.56 -3.04 -15.98
N LYS A 24 -1.72 -3.96 -16.47
CA LYS A 24 -2.14 -5.16 -17.19
C LYS A 24 -2.50 -6.32 -16.27
N SER A 25 -2.26 -6.21 -14.98
CA SER A 25 -2.71 -7.22 -14.04
C SER A 25 -4.23 -7.38 -14.10
N ASN A 26 -4.67 -8.63 -13.97
CA ASN A 26 -6.07 -9.04 -13.84
C ASN A 26 -7.00 -8.62 -15.00
N PRO A 27 -6.97 -9.34 -16.14
CA PRO A 27 -7.89 -9.07 -17.24
C PRO A 27 -9.36 -9.21 -16.83
N HIS A 28 -9.68 -10.12 -15.90
CA HIS A 28 -11.03 -10.34 -15.39
C HIS A 28 -11.62 -9.09 -14.71
N ASP A 29 -10.81 -8.34 -13.97
CA ASP A 29 -11.25 -7.09 -13.35
C ASP A 29 -11.56 -6.03 -14.39
N ARG A 30 -10.79 -6.00 -15.49
CA ARG A 30 -10.94 -5.02 -16.56
C ARG A 30 -12.16 -5.27 -17.45
N ASP A 31 -12.67 -6.49 -17.46
CA ASP A 31 -13.91 -6.84 -18.15
C ASP A 31 -15.15 -6.25 -17.44
N MET A 32 -15.06 -6.03 -16.13
CA MET A 32 -16.17 -5.56 -15.30
C MET A 32 -16.01 -4.14 -14.76
N LEU A 33 -14.77 -3.69 -14.54
CA LEU A 33 -14.43 -2.39 -13.95
C LEU A 33 -13.50 -1.62 -14.87
N SER A 34 -13.73 -0.31 -15.00
CA SER A 34 -12.84 0.58 -15.72
C SER A 34 -11.53 0.80 -14.96
N ALA A 35 -10.48 1.22 -15.68
CA ALA A 35 -9.17 1.50 -15.07
C ALA A 35 -9.23 2.62 -14.01
N GLU A 36 -10.14 3.58 -14.18
CA GLU A 36 -10.36 4.67 -13.22
C GLU A 36 -11.04 4.16 -11.95
N GLU A 37 -12.08 3.33 -12.07
CA GLU A 37 -12.75 2.70 -10.92
C GLU A 37 -11.80 1.81 -10.13
N LEU A 38 -10.96 1.01 -10.81
CA LEU A 38 -9.92 0.20 -10.15
C LEU A 38 -8.89 1.06 -9.40
N TYR A 39 -8.51 2.20 -9.97
CA TYR A 39 -7.63 3.14 -9.30
C TYR A 39 -8.30 3.75 -8.05
N GLN A 40 -9.58 4.15 -8.13
CA GLN A 40 -10.35 4.62 -6.98
C GLN A 40 -10.48 3.58 -5.88
N LEU A 41 -10.79 2.32 -6.24
CA LEU A 41 -10.88 1.22 -5.28
C LEU A 41 -9.55 0.99 -4.58
N ARG A 42 -8.44 0.96 -5.32
CA ARG A 42 -7.09 0.82 -4.72
C ARG A 42 -6.80 1.93 -3.72
N LEU A 43 -7.09 3.18 -4.06
CA LEU A 43 -6.93 4.32 -3.16
C LEU A 43 -7.82 4.20 -1.91
N TYR A 44 -9.09 3.85 -2.09
CA TYR A 44 -10.03 3.67 -0.98
C TYR A 44 -9.55 2.60 0.00
N PHE A 45 -9.06 1.45 -0.48
CA PHE A 45 -8.58 0.40 0.42
C PHE A 45 -7.27 0.73 1.12
N VAL A 46 -6.41 1.56 0.53
CA VAL A 46 -5.24 2.12 1.21
C VAL A 46 -5.66 3.05 2.35
N ASP A 47 -6.65 3.93 2.11
CA ASP A 47 -7.23 4.80 3.14
C ASP A 47 -7.92 3.99 4.24
N PHE A 48 -8.65 2.93 3.88
CA PHE A 48 -9.28 2.01 4.81
C PHE A 48 -8.26 1.29 5.71
N LEU A 49 -7.20 0.72 5.13
CA LEU A 49 -6.10 0.09 5.87
C LEU A 49 -5.44 1.06 6.86
N THR A 50 -5.21 2.29 6.40
CA THR A 50 -4.61 3.34 7.24
C THR A 50 -5.54 3.69 8.39
N THR A 51 -6.83 3.92 8.11
CA THR A 51 -7.84 4.23 9.13
C THR A 51 -7.98 3.11 10.15
N LEU A 52 -8.05 1.86 9.71
CA LEU A 52 -8.13 0.68 10.57
C LEU A 52 -6.89 0.57 11.46
N GLY A 53 -5.68 0.70 10.88
CA GLY A 53 -4.43 0.58 11.60
C GLY A 53 -4.19 1.69 12.63
N THR A 54 -4.56 2.94 12.30
CA THR A 54 -4.50 4.08 13.24
C THR A 54 -5.68 4.14 14.20
N GLY A 55 -6.68 3.28 14.01
CA GLY A 55 -7.90 3.26 14.82
C GLY A 55 -7.59 3.03 16.29
N LYS A 56 -8.44 3.58 17.17
CA LYS A 56 -8.25 3.57 18.64
C LYS A 56 -7.98 2.17 19.22
N HIS A 57 -8.55 1.14 18.61
CA HIS A 57 -8.45 -0.24 19.07
C HIS A 57 -7.12 -0.92 18.75
N LEU A 58 -6.46 -0.53 17.66
CA LEU A 58 -5.21 -1.17 17.20
C LEU A 58 -3.99 -0.27 17.45
N ASN A 59 -4.11 1.03 17.16
CA ASN A 59 -3.07 2.04 17.33
C ASN A 59 -1.67 1.58 16.88
N LEU A 60 -1.61 1.06 15.65
CA LEU A 60 -0.40 0.43 15.11
C LEU A 60 0.61 1.46 14.66
N ARG A 61 1.90 1.08 14.75
CA ARG A 61 2.99 1.90 14.23
C ARG A 61 2.88 2.01 12.72
N GLN A 62 3.22 3.18 12.17
CA GLN A 62 3.16 3.46 10.72
C GLN A 62 3.85 2.39 9.87
N ARG A 63 4.97 1.84 10.35
CA ARG A 63 5.69 0.76 9.65
C ARG A 63 4.80 -0.46 9.39
N ILE A 64 4.01 -0.90 10.37
CA ILE A 64 3.11 -2.05 10.27
C ILE A 64 2.02 -1.80 9.22
N ILE A 65 1.46 -0.59 9.23
CA ILE A 65 0.44 -0.15 8.27
C ILE A 65 1.02 -0.11 6.85
N SER A 66 2.24 0.43 6.71
CA SER A 66 2.95 0.50 5.44
C SER A 66 3.25 -0.89 4.87
N THR A 67 3.67 -1.84 5.72
CA THR A 67 3.85 -3.25 5.34
C THR A 67 2.53 -3.87 4.88
N ALA A 68 1.42 -3.59 5.58
CA ALA A 68 0.10 -4.08 5.18
C ALA A 68 -0.32 -3.57 3.80
N ILE A 69 -0.09 -2.28 3.51
CA ILE A 69 -0.39 -1.68 2.21
C ILE A 69 0.44 -2.33 1.11
N VAL A 70 1.73 -2.59 1.35
CA VAL A 70 2.59 -3.28 0.39
C VAL A 70 2.09 -4.72 0.15
N TYR A 71 1.72 -5.46 1.19
CA TYR A 71 1.13 -6.80 1.02
C TYR A 71 -0.18 -6.76 0.24
N PHE A 72 -1.05 -5.81 0.55
CA PHE A 72 -2.31 -5.62 -0.17
C PHE A 72 -2.06 -5.36 -1.66
N LYS A 73 -1.16 -4.44 -1.98
CA LYS A 73 -0.79 -4.14 -3.36
C LYS A 73 -0.19 -5.36 -4.08
N ARG A 74 0.68 -6.12 -3.40
CA ARG A 74 1.27 -7.36 -3.94
C ARG A 74 0.22 -8.44 -4.20
N PHE A 75 -0.74 -8.61 -3.31
CA PHE A 75 -1.82 -9.59 -3.45
C PHE A 75 -2.64 -9.33 -4.72
N TYR A 76 -3.03 -8.07 -4.95
CA TYR A 76 -3.80 -7.66 -6.12
C TYR A 76 -2.98 -7.45 -7.41
N LEU A 77 -1.69 -7.81 -7.43
CA LEU A 77 -0.95 -7.95 -8.69
C LEU A 77 -1.36 -9.20 -9.46
N ASP A 78 -1.68 -10.29 -8.75
CA ASP A 78 -2.02 -11.57 -9.37
C ASP A 78 -3.49 -11.96 -9.16
N GLN A 79 -4.17 -11.40 -8.15
CA GLN A 79 -5.54 -11.75 -7.80
C GLN A 79 -6.55 -10.66 -8.15
N SER A 80 -7.76 -11.08 -8.51
CA SER A 80 -8.88 -10.20 -8.87
C SER A 80 -9.56 -9.57 -7.65
N PHE A 81 -9.97 -8.30 -7.77
CA PHE A 81 -10.81 -7.60 -6.79
C PHE A 81 -12.22 -8.18 -6.66
N ILE A 82 -12.69 -8.90 -7.68
CA ILE A 82 -14.06 -9.44 -7.75
C ILE A 82 -14.13 -10.80 -7.07
N GLU A 83 -13.10 -11.62 -7.26
CA GLU A 83 -13.01 -12.98 -6.70
C GLU A 83 -12.72 -12.95 -5.20
N PHE A 84 -11.89 -12.01 -4.73
CA PHE A 84 -11.50 -11.89 -3.33
C PHE A 84 -12.04 -10.59 -2.75
N ASP A 85 -12.82 -10.69 -1.66
CA ASP A 85 -13.35 -9.48 -1.01
C ASP A 85 -12.19 -8.64 -0.43
N PRO A 86 -11.97 -7.42 -0.95
CA PRO A 86 -10.90 -6.54 -0.49
C PRO A 86 -11.02 -6.12 0.97
N TYR A 87 -12.20 -6.15 1.60
CA TYR A 87 -12.30 -5.90 3.04
C TYR A 87 -11.64 -7.02 3.85
N LEU A 88 -11.95 -8.29 3.56
CA LEU A 88 -11.34 -9.43 4.24
C LEU A 88 -9.82 -9.47 3.99
N VAL A 89 -9.40 -9.26 2.74
CA VAL A 89 -7.98 -9.24 2.37
C VAL A 89 -7.25 -8.12 3.11
N SER A 90 -7.79 -6.89 3.14
CA SER A 90 -7.18 -5.76 3.85
C SER A 90 -6.94 -6.06 5.34
N ILE A 91 -7.96 -6.58 6.02
CA ILE A 91 -7.87 -6.92 7.45
C ILE A 91 -6.82 -8.02 7.67
N THR A 92 -6.79 -9.01 6.78
CA THR A 92 -5.80 -10.10 6.80
C THR A 92 -4.38 -9.59 6.58
N MET A 93 -4.16 -8.67 5.63
CA MET A 93 -2.84 -8.08 5.38
C MET A 93 -2.34 -7.29 6.60
N LEU A 94 -3.22 -6.55 7.26
CA LEU A 94 -2.88 -5.81 8.48
C LEU A 94 -2.55 -6.74 9.65
N PHE A 95 -3.31 -7.84 9.78
CA PHE A 95 -3.03 -8.87 10.78
C PHE A 95 -1.70 -9.58 10.53
N LEU A 96 -1.42 -9.94 9.28
CA LEU A 96 -0.17 -10.58 8.88
C LEU A 96 1.03 -9.64 9.05
N SER A 97 0.90 -8.37 8.66
CA SER A 97 1.98 -7.40 8.81
C SER A 97 2.33 -7.12 10.27
N ALA A 98 1.33 -7.11 11.16
CA ALA A 98 1.55 -6.97 12.59
C ALA A 98 2.40 -8.13 13.13
N LYS A 99 2.08 -9.37 12.74
CA LYS A 99 2.90 -10.54 13.13
C LYS A 99 4.32 -10.47 12.56
N ALA A 100 4.46 -10.09 11.29
CA ALA A 100 5.76 -9.99 10.62
C ALA A 100 6.68 -8.92 11.24
N GLU A 101 6.11 -7.85 11.78
CA GLU A 101 6.82 -6.77 12.49
C GLU A 101 6.82 -6.99 14.02
N GLU A 102 6.63 -8.23 14.47
CA GLU A 102 6.71 -8.66 15.89
C GLU A 102 5.73 -7.93 16.83
N CYS A 103 4.59 -7.49 16.28
CA CYS A 103 3.47 -6.90 17.02
C CYS A 103 2.31 -7.91 17.10
N GLY A 104 2.20 -8.60 18.24
CA GLY A 104 1.14 -9.58 18.48
C GLY A 104 -0.23 -8.90 18.66
N ILE A 105 -1.16 -9.17 17.77
CA ILE A 105 -2.57 -8.74 17.87
C ILE A 105 -3.44 -9.99 17.94
N HIS A 106 -4.47 -9.99 18.77
CA HIS A 106 -5.47 -11.07 18.77
C HIS A 106 -6.45 -10.91 17.61
N ALA A 107 -6.74 -12.00 16.90
CA ALA A 107 -7.65 -12.00 15.75
C ALA A 107 -9.02 -11.37 16.05
N ASN A 108 -9.59 -11.65 17.23
CA ASN A 108 -10.88 -11.08 17.63
C ASN A 108 -10.82 -9.55 17.80
N VAL A 109 -9.69 -9.00 18.24
CA VAL A 109 -9.51 -7.54 18.37
C VAL A 109 -9.48 -6.91 16.98
N MET A 110 -8.77 -7.54 16.03
CA MET A 110 -8.72 -7.10 14.64
C MET A 110 -10.10 -7.11 13.99
N ILE A 111 -10.86 -8.19 14.17
CA ILE A 111 -12.22 -8.34 13.65
C ILE A 111 -13.18 -7.31 14.26
N ASN A 112 -13.11 -7.10 15.58
CA ASN A 112 -13.96 -6.11 16.25
C ASN A 112 -13.66 -4.69 15.77
N ALA A 113 -12.38 -4.33 15.61
CA ALA A 113 -11.99 -3.02 15.07
C ALA A 113 -12.50 -2.81 13.63
N ALA A 114 -12.50 -3.87 12.80
CA ALA A 114 -13.05 -3.80 11.45
C ALA A 114 -14.58 -3.70 11.45
N ALA A 115 -15.26 -4.41 12.36
CA ALA A 115 -16.71 -4.39 12.48
C ALA A 115 -17.27 -3.02 12.90
N GLU A 116 -16.48 -2.19 13.58
CA GLU A 116 -16.85 -0.80 13.89
C GLU A 116 -16.80 0.12 12.66
N LEU A 117 -15.93 -0.15 11.70
CA LEU A 117 -15.74 0.65 10.49
C LEU A 117 -16.64 0.20 9.34
N ILE A 118 -16.97 -1.09 9.27
CA ILE A 118 -17.72 -1.68 8.16
C ILE A 118 -19.16 -1.98 8.62
N PRO A 119 -20.17 -1.31 8.03
CA PRO A 119 -21.57 -1.64 8.29
C PRO A 119 -21.86 -3.08 7.85
N SER A 120 -22.40 -3.90 8.74
CA SER A 120 -22.72 -5.32 8.48
C SER A 120 -21.51 -6.19 8.09
N PHE A 121 -20.48 -6.21 8.95
CA PHE A 121 -19.30 -7.05 8.79
C PHE A 121 -19.62 -8.56 8.92
N PRO A 122 -19.47 -9.38 7.85
CA PRO A 122 -19.89 -10.78 7.86
C PRO A 122 -18.78 -11.75 8.30
N TYR A 123 -17.55 -11.29 8.47
CA TYR A 123 -16.40 -12.16 8.66
C TYR A 123 -16.12 -12.46 10.14
N THR A 124 -15.47 -13.60 10.37
CA THR A 124 -15.10 -14.09 11.69
C THR A 124 -13.61 -14.40 11.70
N ALA A 125 -13.05 -14.68 12.88
CA ALA A 125 -11.64 -15.08 12.98
C ALA A 125 -11.29 -16.33 12.14
N LYS A 126 -12.25 -17.21 11.86
CA LYS A 126 -12.02 -18.37 10.98
C LYS A 126 -11.70 -17.94 9.55
N HIS A 127 -12.53 -17.07 8.98
CA HIS A 127 -12.30 -16.50 7.65
C HIS A 127 -10.97 -15.74 7.57
N LEU A 128 -10.60 -15.03 8.65
CA LEU A 128 -9.30 -14.36 8.75
C LEU A 128 -8.13 -15.35 8.63
N PHE A 129 -8.17 -16.47 9.34
CA PHE A 129 -7.10 -17.48 9.30
C PHE A 129 -7.03 -18.23 7.97
N GLU A 130 -8.18 -18.52 7.35
CA GLU A 130 -8.24 -19.12 6.01
C GLU A 130 -7.63 -18.17 4.96
N CYS A 131 -8.01 -16.89 5.00
CA CYS A 131 -7.44 -15.88 4.12
C CYS A 131 -5.95 -15.68 4.39
N GLU A 132 -5.50 -15.72 5.65
CA GLU A 132 -4.09 -15.60 6.02
C GLU A 132 -3.26 -16.72 5.38
N PHE A 133 -3.73 -17.95 5.45
CA PHE A 133 -3.03 -19.09 4.87
C PHE A 133 -2.83 -18.91 3.36
N PHE A 134 -3.88 -18.50 2.65
CA PHE A 134 -3.82 -18.22 1.22
C PHE A 134 -2.90 -17.02 0.89
N ALA A 135 -2.98 -15.95 1.69
CA ALA A 135 -2.14 -14.76 1.51
C ALA A 135 -0.64 -15.06 1.66
N LEU A 136 -0.26 -15.93 2.61
CA LEU A 136 1.13 -16.33 2.80
C LEU A 136 1.72 -17.04 1.57
N GLU A 137 0.94 -17.93 0.97
CA GLU A 137 1.32 -18.65 -0.25
C GLU A 137 1.49 -17.69 -1.43
N LEU A 138 0.54 -16.79 -1.64
CA LEU A 138 0.60 -15.78 -2.70
C LEU A 138 1.77 -14.80 -2.53
N LEU A 139 2.04 -14.38 -1.30
CA LEU A 139 3.21 -13.55 -0.97
C LEU A 139 4.52 -14.34 -1.00
N ARG A 140 4.52 -15.62 -1.38
CA ARG A 140 5.71 -16.50 -1.45
C ARG A 140 6.52 -16.52 -0.15
N PHE A 141 5.86 -16.30 0.98
CA PHE A 141 6.49 -16.12 2.30
C PHE A 141 7.53 -14.98 2.38
N ASP A 142 7.50 -14.03 1.43
CA ASP A 142 8.39 -12.87 1.36
C ASP A 142 7.90 -11.70 2.24
N LEU A 143 7.97 -11.93 3.56
CA LEU A 143 7.39 -11.02 4.57
C LEU A 143 8.28 -9.82 4.95
N ILE A 144 9.53 -9.78 4.51
CA ILE A 144 10.42 -8.66 4.86
C ILE A 144 10.24 -7.54 3.84
N VAL A 145 9.66 -6.42 4.30
CA VAL A 145 9.48 -5.20 3.50
C VAL A 145 10.45 -4.11 3.97
N PHE A 146 10.98 -3.35 3.00
CA PHE A 146 11.87 -2.22 3.25
C PHE A 146 11.11 -0.93 2.95
N HIS A 147 11.23 0.06 3.82
CA HIS A 147 10.47 1.31 3.75
C HIS A 147 11.37 2.54 3.63
N PRO A 148 10.88 3.66 3.05
CA PRO A 148 11.67 4.88 2.85
C PRO A 148 11.95 5.64 4.15
N TYR A 149 11.23 5.35 5.24
CA TYR A 149 11.35 6.05 6.52
C TYR A 149 12.77 6.11 7.09
N ARG A 150 13.47 4.97 7.13
CA ARG A 150 14.83 4.90 7.67
C ARG A 150 15.82 5.70 6.80
N PRO A 151 15.86 5.52 5.47
CA PRO A 151 16.64 6.40 4.60
C PRO A 151 16.32 7.89 4.77
N ILE A 152 15.04 8.27 4.91
CA ILE A 152 14.65 9.69 5.10
C ILE A 152 15.31 10.28 6.34
N THR A 153 15.18 9.61 7.50
CA THR A 153 15.77 10.10 8.75
C THR A 153 17.30 10.21 8.65
N LEU A 154 17.95 9.20 8.05
CA LEU A 154 19.40 9.20 7.89
C LEU A 154 19.88 10.34 6.99
N TYR A 155 19.26 10.52 5.82
CA TYR A 155 19.67 11.56 4.87
C TYR A 155 19.41 12.97 5.41
N LEU A 156 18.24 13.23 6.02
CA LEU A 156 17.96 14.54 6.60
C LEU A 156 18.92 14.88 7.75
N SER A 157 19.25 13.90 8.59
CA SER A 157 20.24 14.11 9.66
C SER A 157 21.63 14.43 9.14
N HIS A 158 22.03 13.84 8.00
CA HIS A 158 23.32 14.09 7.36
C HIS A 158 23.39 15.47 6.70
N ILE A 159 22.29 15.95 6.11
CA ILE A 159 22.22 17.30 5.50
C ILE A 159 22.06 18.38 6.58
N GLY A 160 21.53 18.03 7.76
CA GLY A 160 21.21 18.97 8.83
C GLY A 160 19.83 19.62 8.68
N LEU A 161 18.93 19.05 7.86
CA LEU A 161 17.59 19.58 7.58
C LEU A 161 16.49 18.82 8.34
N ASN A 162 16.65 18.71 9.66
CA ASN A 162 15.69 17.98 10.49
C ASN A 162 14.29 18.64 10.53
N GLU A 163 14.20 19.94 10.23
CA GLU A 163 12.93 20.67 10.08
C GLU A 163 12.04 20.10 8.96
N CYS A 164 12.64 19.54 7.90
CA CYS A 164 11.92 18.92 6.80
C CYS A 164 11.40 17.50 7.12
N LEU A 165 11.77 16.92 8.27
CA LEU A 165 11.49 15.51 8.59
C LEU A 165 10.00 15.19 8.63
N GLN A 166 9.20 16.04 9.28
CA GLN A 166 7.76 15.80 9.39
C GLN A 166 7.08 15.84 8.03
N THR A 167 7.43 16.83 7.19
CA THR A 167 6.90 16.97 5.83
C THR A 167 7.34 15.81 4.94
N ALA A 168 8.63 15.43 4.96
CA ALA A 168 9.13 14.30 4.19
C ALA A 168 8.49 12.97 4.64
N TRP A 169 8.24 12.80 5.94
CA TRP A 169 7.55 11.63 6.46
C TRP A 169 6.08 11.56 6.02
N ALA A 170 5.39 12.70 6.03
CA ALA A 170 4.01 12.79 5.52
C ALA A 170 3.95 12.44 4.02
N ILE A 171 4.83 13.02 3.21
CA ILE A 171 4.92 12.70 1.77
C ILE A 171 5.26 11.22 1.55
N ALA A 172 6.10 10.63 2.41
CA ALA A 172 6.39 9.20 2.35
C ALA A 172 5.17 8.33 2.68
N ASN A 173 4.29 8.76 3.59
CA ASN A 173 3.02 8.07 3.82
C ASN A 173 2.11 8.16 2.59
N ASP A 174 2.00 9.35 1.99
CA ASP A 174 1.20 9.58 0.79
C ASP A 174 1.72 8.79 -0.42
N SER A 175 3.03 8.50 -0.47
CA SER A 175 3.61 7.68 -1.54
C SER A 175 2.99 6.28 -1.62
N TYR A 176 2.49 5.72 -0.51
CA TYR A 176 1.80 4.41 -0.50
C TYR A 176 0.42 4.44 -1.13
N CYS A 177 -0.16 5.62 -1.38
CA CYS A 177 -1.37 5.75 -2.18
C CYS A 177 -1.10 5.51 -3.67
N THR A 178 0.16 5.65 -4.11
CA THR A 178 0.59 5.36 -5.48
C THR A 178 1.26 3.99 -5.60
N ASP A 179 1.65 3.58 -6.80
CA ASP A 179 2.29 2.28 -7.05
C ASP A 179 3.83 2.34 -6.97
N VAL A 180 4.39 3.49 -6.56
CA VAL A 180 5.85 3.70 -6.48
C VAL A 180 6.54 2.70 -5.55
N CYS A 181 5.85 2.19 -4.52
CA CYS A 181 6.39 1.19 -3.61
C CYS A 181 6.62 -0.18 -4.25
N LEU A 182 5.99 -0.46 -5.40
CA LEU A 182 6.20 -1.68 -6.20
C LEU A 182 7.21 -1.47 -7.33
N LEU A 183 7.42 -0.22 -7.75
CA LEU A 183 8.22 0.13 -8.92
C LEU A 183 9.65 0.54 -8.57
N TYR A 184 9.84 1.19 -7.42
CA TYR A 184 11.12 1.82 -7.07
C TYR A 184 11.67 1.33 -5.73
N PRO A 185 13.00 1.24 -5.60
CA PRO A 185 13.64 0.99 -4.33
C PRO A 185 13.30 2.07 -3.27
N PRO A 186 13.19 1.72 -1.98
CA PRO A 186 12.82 2.66 -0.93
C PRO A 186 13.76 3.87 -0.76
N HIS A 187 15.04 3.73 -1.11
CA HIS A 187 15.98 4.86 -1.05
C HIS A 187 15.73 5.90 -2.15
N VAL A 188 15.24 5.50 -3.32
CA VAL A 188 14.85 6.42 -4.40
C VAL A 188 13.61 7.20 -3.99
N ILE A 189 12.61 6.50 -3.43
CA ILE A 189 11.39 7.12 -2.89
C ILE A 189 11.75 8.11 -1.77
N ALA A 190 12.65 7.74 -0.86
CA ALA A 190 13.12 8.62 0.20
C ALA A 190 13.75 9.92 -0.32
N VAL A 191 14.57 9.85 -1.36
CA VAL A 191 15.19 11.04 -1.97
C VAL A 191 14.12 11.91 -2.61
N ALA A 192 13.14 11.33 -3.31
CA ALA A 192 12.00 12.07 -3.88
C ALA A 192 11.22 12.82 -2.79
N CYS A 193 10.87 12.15 -1.67
CA CYS A 193 10.17 12.78 -0.55
C CYS A 193 10.98 13.93 0.08
N ILE A 194 12.30 13.76 0.24
CA ILE A 194 13.20 14.81 0.75
C ILE A 194 13.24 15.98 -0.22
N GLN A 195 13.29 15.74 -1.53
CA GLN A 195 13.29 16.82 -2.52
C GLN A 195 12.01 17.64 -2.51
N MET A 196 10.86 16.96 -2.44
CA MET A 196 9.58 17.64 -2.32
C MET A 196 9.48 18.43 -1.01
N ALA A 197 9.92 17.87 0.11
CA ALA A 197 9.93 18.56 1.40
C ALA A 197 10.88 19.76 1.41
N ALA A 198 12.09 19.63 0.87
CA ALA A 198 13.05 20.72 0.79
C ALA A 198 12.51 21.87 -0.08
N ASN A 199 11.88 21.55 -1.21
CA ASN A 199 11.22 22.56 -2.05
C ASN A 199 10.07 23.26 -1.31
N PHE A 200 9.28 22.52 -0.53
CA PHE A 200 8.19 23.09 0.28
C PHE A 200 8.70 24.06 1.37
N HIS A 201 9.88 23.78 1.95
CA HIS A 201 10.53 24.63 2.95
C HIS A 201 11.54 25.64 2.37
N GLU A 202 11.58 25.78 1.04
CA GLU A 202 12.49 26.68 0.31
C GLU A 202 13.99 26.44 0.62
N LYS A 203 14.38 25.19 0.86
CA LYS A 203 15.76 24.78 1.16
C LYS A 203 16.47 24.29 -0.10
N ASP A 204 17.68 24.81 -0.34
CA ASP A 204 18.52 24.36 -1.45
C ASP A 204 19.29 23.09 -1.09
N ILE A 205 18.97 22.00 -1.78
CA ILE A 205 19.60 20.69 -1.62
C ILE A 205 20.27 20.20 -2.92
N ARG A 206 20.46 21.10 -3.91
CA ARG A 206 21.00 20.74 -5.23
C ARG A 206 22.39 20.11 -5.13
N GLU A 207 23.28 20.69 -4.33
CA GLU A 207 24.63 20.16 -4.13
C GLU A 207 24.61 18.76 -3.49
N TRP A 208 23.71 18.52 -2.54
CA TRP A 208 23.55 17.21 -1.93
C TRP A 208 23.03 16.20 -2.95
N SER A 209 22.01 16.57 -3.73
CA SER A 209 21.44 15.72 -4.78
C SER A 209 22.46 15.32 -5.84
N GLN A 210 23.36 16.23 -6.25
CA GLN A 210 24.41 15.93 -7.23
C GLN A 210 25.48 14.96 -6.72
N LYS A 211 25.71 14.92 -5.39
CA LYS A 211 26.65 13.98 -4.78
C LYS A 211 26.10 12.56 -4.71
N LEU A 212 24.79 12.37 -4.85
CA LEU A 212 24.15 11.06 -4.82
C LEU A 212 24.42 10.29 -6.12
N ARG A 213 24.82 9.03 -6.00
CA ARG A 213 24.96 8.11 -7.14
C ARG A 213 23.61 7.45 -7.47
N ILE A 214 22.57 8.26 -7.63
CA ILE A 214 21.20 7.82 -7.93
C ILE A 214 20.79 8.44 -9.26
N LYS A 215 20.08 7.66 -10.09
CA LYS A 215 19.52 8.17 -11.35
C LYS A 215 18.41 9.17 -11.04
N MET A 216 18.66 10.45 -11.32
CA MET A 216 17.70 11.51 -11.04
C MET A 216 16.40 11.36 -11.82
N ASP A 217 16.44 10.74 -13.00
CA ASP A 217 15.25 10.45 -13.80
C ASP A 217 14.20 9.66 -13.00
N GLN A 218 14.64 8.61 -12.27
CA GLN A 218 13.76 7.80 -11.42
C GLN A 218 13.19 8.60 -10.25
N VAL A 219 13.97 9.53 -9.70
CA VAL A 219 13.51 10.41 -8.62
C VAL A 219 12.41 11.34 -9.13
N PHE A 220 12.60 11.94 -10.30
CA PHE A 220 11.60 12.81 -10.92
C PHE A 220 10.34 12.06 -11.33
N GLU A 221 10.44 10.81 -11.80
CA GLU A 221 9.29 9.94 -12.05
C GLU A 221 8.48 9.70 -10.77
N VAL A 222 9.15 9.38 -9.65
CA VAL A 222 8.46 9.21 -8.35
C VAL A 222 7.79 10.51 -7.90
N ILE A 223 8.46 11.66 -8.04
CA ILE A 223 7.87 12.97 -7.71
C ILE A 223 6.63 13.23 -8.56
N ALA A 224 6.71 12.98 -9.87
CA ALA A 224 5.59 13.18 -10.79
C ALA A 224 4.38 12.30 -10.44
N GLU A 225 4.60 11.04 -10.06
CA GLU A 225 3.53 10.15 -9.61
C GLU A 225 2.87 10.66 -8.33
N ILE A 226 3.65 11.10 -7.33
CA ILE A 226 3.10 11.65 -6.07
C ILE A 226 2.31 12.95 -6.35
N LEU A 227 2.83 13.84 -7.21
CA LEU A 227 2.11 15.06 -7.60
C LEU A 227 0.81 14.73 -8.34
N SER A 228 0.83 13.74 -9.24
CA SER A 228 -0.37 13.29 -9.94
C SER A 228 -1.44 12.75 -8.98
N TYR A 229 -1.02 12.10 -7.89
CA TYR A 229 -1.92 11.68 -6.82
C TYR A 229 -2.55 12.88 -6.09
N TYR A 230 -1.79 13.92 -5.76
CA TYR A 230 -2.35 15.12 -5.15
C TYR A 230 -3.35 15.83 -6.08
N ASP A 231 -3.03 15.93 -7.37
CA ASP A 231 -3.95 16.48 -8.38
C ASP A 231 -5.23 15.64 -8.46
N TYR A 232 -5.09 14.32 -8.46
CA TYR A 232 -6.23 13.40 -8.49
C TYR A 232 -7.11 13.56 -7.26
N ARG A 233 -6.51 13.57 -6.05
CA ARG A 233 -7.23 13.69 -4.78
C ARG A 233 -7.96 15.03 -4.65
N SER A 234 -7.45 16.09 -5.28
CA SER A 234 -8.11 17.39 -5.29
C SER A 234 -9.41 17.43 -6.12
N LYS A 235 -9.57 16.52 -7.09
CA LYS A 235 -10.67 16.53 -8.07
C LYS A 235 -11.79 15.53 -7.77
N HIS A 236 -11.50 14.47 -7.01
CA HIS A 236 -12.42 13.36 -6.80
C HIS A 236 -13.13 13.46 -5.45
N THR A 237 -14.44 13.22 -5.47
CA THR A 237 -15.33 13.33 -4.29
C THR A 237 -15.67 11.95 -3.74
N SER A 238 -15.95 11.87 -2.44
CA SER A 238 -16.35 10.63 -1.75
C SER A 238 -17.56 9.91 -2.40
N GLU A 239 -18.48 10.64 -3.03
CA GLU A 239 -19.66 10.07 -3.70
C GLU A 239 -19.28 9.09 -4.83
N GLN A 240 -18.28 9.43 -5.65
CA GLN A 240 -17.81 8.56 -6.73
C GLN A 240 -17.21 7.25 -6.20
N THR A 241 -16.55 7.32 -5.04
CA THR A 241 -15.98 6.13 -4.40
C THR A 241 -17.07 5.19 -3.87
N GLU A 242 -18.19 5.73 -3.38
CA GLU A 242 -19.33 4.92 -2.93
C GLU A 242 -20.02 4.21 -4.09
N GLU A 243 -20.18 4.87 -5.24
CA GLU A 243 -20.71 4.23 -6.46
C GLU A 243 -19.84 3.06 -6.92
N CYS A 244 -18.51 3.25 -6.93
CA CYS A 244 -17.56 2.19 -7.27
C CYS A 244 -17.65 0.99 -6.31
N LEU A 245 -17.78 1.26 -5.01
CA LEU A 245 -17.94 0.20 -4.00
C LEU A 245 -19.26 -0.55 -4.15
N GLN A 246 -20.34 0.15 -4.50
CA GLN A 246 -21.64 -0.49 -4.76
C GLN A 246 -21.57 -1.40 -5.99
N LYS A 247 -20.93 -0.95 -7.08
CA LYS A 247 -20.68 -1.79 -8.26
C LYS A 247 -19.88 -3.03 -7.88
N LEU A 248 -18.77 -2.87 -7.15
CA LEU A 248 -17.96 -4.00 -6.70
C LEU A 248 -18.81 -5.01 -5.90
N ARG A 249 -19.58 -4.55 -4.91
CA ARG A 249 -20.46 -5.42 -4.10
C ARG A 249 -21.50 -6.16 -4.94
N SER A 250 -22.04 -5.53 -5.97
CA SER A 250 -23.00 -6.17 -6.87
C SER A 250 -22.38 -7.35 -7.63
N HIS A 251 -21.12 -7.24 -8.05
CA HIS A 251 -20.40 -8.29 -8.76
C HIS A 251 -19.94 -9.41 -7.82
N THR A 252 -19.38 -9.06 -6.65
CA THR A 252 -18.96 -10.06 -5.64
C THR A 252 -20.14 -10.92 -5.16
N SER A 253 -21.34 -10.33 -5.00
CA SER A 253 -22.55 -11.08 -4.61
C SER A 253 -22.99 -12.11 -5.66
N GLN A 254 -22.77 -11.83 -6.95
CA GLN A 254 -23.04 -12.77 -8.04
C GLN A 254 -22.07 -13.96 -8.05
N PHE A 255 -20.85 -13.78 -7.55
CA PHE A 255 -19.88 -14.86 -7.42
C PHE A 255 -20.12 -15.73 -6.18
N ILE A 256 -20.47 -15.13 -5.03
CA ILE A 256 -20.80 -15.89 -3.80
C ILE A 256 -22.03 -16.79 -4.00
N THR A 257 -22.97 -16.39 -4.86
CA THR A 257 -24.16 -17.20 -5.21
C THR A 257 -23.87 -18.33 -6.21
N ARG A 258 -22.73 -18.29 -6.91
CA ARG A 258 -22.22 -19.40 -7.73
C ARG A 258 -21.41 -20.34 -6.84
N SER A 259 -22.12 -21.24 -6.16
CA SER A 259 -21.48 -22.40 -5.52
C SER A 259 -20.63 -23.18 -6.55
N PRO A 260 -19.51 -23.80 -6.13
CA PRO A 260 -18.66 -24.55 -7.04
C PRO A 260 -19.46 -25.68 -7.69
N PRO A 261 -19.25 -25.99 -8.98
CA PRO A 261 -19.93 -27.11 -9.61
C PRO A 261 -19.57 -28.38 -8.84
N SER A 262 -20.59 -29.03 -8.29
CA SER A 262 -20.51 -30.37 -7.73
C SER A 262 -19.87 -31.30 -8.77
N LYS A 263 -18.63 -31.74 -8.51
CA LYS A 263 -18.10 -32.94 -9.16
C LYS A 263 -18.76 -34.18 -8.57
#